data_AF-A0A076PPY3-F1
#
_entry.id   AF-A0A076PPY3-F1
#
_cell.length_a   1.000
_cell.length_b   1.000
_cell.length_c   1.000
_cell.angle_alpha   90.00
_cell.angle_beta   90.00
_cell.angle_gamma   90.00
#
_symmetry.space_group_name_H-M   'P 1'
#
loop_
_entity.id
_entity.type
_entity.pdbx_description
1 polymer ?
#
loop_
_entity_poly.entity_id
_entity_poly.type
_entity_poly.pdbx_seq_one_letter_code
_entity_poly.pdbx_strand_id
1 'polypeptide(L)'
;MNAPMRNALVMLPPKLAPADVLVAEPLPDTSAEPSALLPGAVELLRITVEAWGPLRESDAVPMPLETRKQWAALRKEYRKQSGRGYIDAENQEWFSLPEELRMVILLLAQVSGNLPDLVGRDWRETPPPERAAIKAATRSLKRHSGRLVALASLW
;
A
#
# COMPACT_ATOMS: atom_id res chain seq x y z
N MET A 1 28.83 24.34 -11.16
CA MET A 1 28.86 23.51 -9.93
C MET A 1 27.58 22.68 -9.91
N ASN A 2 27.68 21.41 -10.27
CA ASN A 2 26.54 20.49 -10.44
C ASN A 2 26.23 19.80 -9.11
N ALA A 3 24.99 19.91 -8.65
CA ALA A 3 24.46 19.14 -7.53
C ALA A 3 23.83 17.83 -8.06
N PRO A 4 24.04 16.67 -7.40
CA PRO A 4 23.46 15.40 -7.83
C PRO A 4 22.04 15.23 -7.29
N MET A 5 21.04 15.23 -8.18
CA MET A 5 19.66 14.85 -7.86
C MET A 5 19.59 13.32 -7.68
N ARG A 6 19.17 12.92 -6.48
CA ARG A 6 19.00 11.54 -6.04
C ARG A 6 17.81 10.86 -6.74
N ASN A 7 18.01 9.60 -7.08
CA ASN A 7 17.06 8.62 -7.59
C ASN A 7 15.63 8.76 -7.04
N ALA A 8 14.71 9.23 -7.89
CA ALA A 8 13.29 8.94 -7.74
C ALA A 8 13.05 7.54 -8.35
N LEU A 9 12.83 6.55 -7.48
CA LEU A 9 12.37 5.23 -7.90
C LEU A 9 10.89 5.35 -8.34
N VAL A 10 10.68 5.85 -9.55
CA VAL A 10 9.40 5.74 -10.24
C VAL A 10 9.25 4.27 -10.57
N MET A 11 8.28 3.59 -9.95
CA MET A 11 7.82 2.27 -10.38
C MET A 11 7.18 2.42 -11.76
N LEU A 12 8.01 2.44 -12.79
CA LEU A 12 7.60 2.23 -14.17
C LEU A 12 7.14 0.77 -14.31
N PRO A 13 5.99 0.50 -14.95
CA PRO A 13 5.67 -0.86 -15.35
C PRO A 13 6.81 -1.40 -16.22
N PRO A 14 7.13 -2.71 -16.13
CA PRO A 14 8.25 -3.28 -16.87
C PRO A 14 8.04 -3.01 -18.37
N LYS A 15 9.02 -2.33 -18.97
CA LYS A 15 9.10 -2.14 -20.43
C LYS A 15 9.15 -3.54 -21.04
N LEU A 16 8.12 -3.92 -21.78
CA LEU A 16 8.19 -5.03 -22.72
C LEU A 16 9.39 -4.76 -23.63
N ALA A 17 10.36 -5.68 -23.62
CA ALA A 17 11.54 -5.60 -24.48
C ALA A 17 11.09 -5.57 -25.96
N PRO A 18 11.82 -4.89 -26.85
CA PRO A 18 11.60 -5.02 -28.29
C PRO A 18 11.81 -6.48 -28.71
N ALA A 19 10.97 -6.96 -29.62
CA ALA A 19 10.75 -8.36 -29.95
C ALA A 19 11.94 -9.13 -30.57
N ASP A 20 13.15 -8.55 -30.64
CA ASP A 20 14.22 -9.06 -31.50
C ASP A 20 15.53 -9.32 -30.74
N VAL A 21 15.52 -10.05 -29.62
CA VAL A 21 16.69 -10.84 -29.18
C VAL A 21 16.22 -12.06 -28.38
N LEU A 22 15.72 -13.09 -29.06
CA LEU A 22 15.69 -14.44 -28.48
C LEU A 22 16.96 -15.15 -28.93
N VAL A 23 17.90 -15.31 -28.00
CA VAL A 23 18.93 -16.34 -28.07
C VAL A 23 18.19 -17.67 -28.25
N ALA A 24 18.42 -18.33 -29.37
CA ALA A 24 17.81 -19.61 -29.69
C ALA A 24 18.24 -20.65 -28.64
N GLU A 25 17.37 -20.89 -27.65
CA GLU A 25 17.40 -22.16 -26.95
C GLU A 25 17.15 -23.28 -27.97
N PRO A 26 17.87 -24.42 -27.87
CA PRO A 26 17.62 -25.54 -28.75
C PRO A 26 16.17 -25.99 -28.56
N LEU A 27 15.39 -25.89 -29.64
CA LEU A 27 14.04 -26.44 -29.72
C LEU A 27 14.09 -27.92 -29.29
N PRO A 28 13.22 -28.37 -28.36
CA PRO A 28 13.10 -29.79 -28.10
C PRO A 28 12.66 -30.49 -29.39
N ASP A 29 13.26 -31.65 -29.66
CA ASP A 29 12.97 -32.50 -30.81
C ASP A 29 11.47 -32.56 -31.12
N THR A 30 11.10 -32.09 -32.31
CA THR A 30 9.74 -32.09 -32.87
C THR A 30 9.27 -33.49 -33.31
N SER A 31 9.79 -34.55 -32.67
CA SER A 31 9.39 -35.95 -32.87
C SER A 31 8.53 -36.51 -31.74
N ALA A 32 8.18 -35.69 -30.73
CA ALA A 32 7.15 -36.03 -29.78
C ALA A 32 5.77 -35.88 -30.46
N GLU A 33 5.13 -37.02 -30.75
CA GLU A 33 3.70 -37.13 -31.04
C GLU A 33 2.90 -36.08 -30.25
N PRO A 34 1.96 -35.35 -30.86
CA PRO A 34 1.16 -34.36 -30.15
C PRO A 34 0.53 -35.08 -28.97
N SER A 35 1.03 -34.79 -27.76
CA SER A 35 0.59 -35.47 -26.55
C SER A 35 -0.92 -35.29 -26.51
N ALA A 36 -1.64 -36.38 -26.76
CA ALA A 36 -3.07 -36.34 -26.97
C ALA A 36 -3.65 -35.63 -25.75
N LEU A 37 -4.16 -34.40 -25.96
CA LEU A 37 -4.80 -33.64 -24.91
C LEU A 37 -5.82 -34.57 -24.28
N LEU A 38 -5.80 -34.68 -22.94
CA LEU A 38 -6.72 -35.55 -22.22
C LEU A 38 -8.14 -35.36 -22.79
N PRO A 39 -8.93 -36.43 -22.95
CA PRO A 39 -10.28 -36.30 -23.47
C PRO A 39 -11.04 -35.22 -22.68
N GLY A 40 -11.46 -34.15 -23.36
CA GLY A 40 -12.15 -33.01 -22.75
C GLY A 40 -11.27 -31.84 -22.28
N ALA A 41 -9.93 -31.92 -22.38
CA ALA A 41 -9.05 -30.79 -22.03
C ALA A 41 -9.25 -29.59 -22.98
N VAL A 42 -9.50 -29.83 -24.26
CA VAL A 42 -9.87 -28.78 -25.23
C VAL A 42 -11.20 -28.14 -24.85
N GLU A 43 -12.15 -28.94 -24.39
CA GLU A 43 -13.48 -28.49 -23.98
C GLU A 43 -13.41 -27.64 -22.70
N LEU A 44 -12.61 -28.06 -21.72
CA LEU A 44 -12.34 -27.30 -20.49
C LEU A 44 -11.61 -25.98 -20.77
N LEU A 45 -10.64 -25.99 -21.69
CA LEU A 45 -9.96 -24.77 -22.11
C LEU A 45 -10.93 -23.83 -22.85
N ARG A 46 -11.83 -24.37 -23.68
CA ARG A 46 -12.88 -23.58 -24.32
C ARG A 46 -13.82 -22.94 -23.30
N ILE A 47 -14.34 -23.73 -22.35
CA ILE A 47 -15.25 -23.24 -21.29
C ILE A 47 -14.58 -22.16 -20.44
N THR A 48 -13.31 -22.35 -20.07
CA THR A 48 -12.60 -21.38 -19.24
C THR A 48 -12.26 -20.10 -20.00
N VAL A 49 -11.89 -20.19 -21.27
CA VAL A 49 -11.68 -19.01 -22.15
C VAL A 49 -12.98 -18.26 -22.40
N GLU A 50 -14.10 -18.95 -22.56
CA GLU A 50 -15.42 -18.32 -22.72
C GLU A 50 -15.93 -17.70 -21.41
N ALA A 51 -15.69 -18.34 -20.26
CA ALA A 51 -16.14 -17.83 -18.96
C ALA A 51 -15.31 -16.67 -18.42
N TRP A 52 -14.04 -16.56 -18.81
CA TRP A 52 -13.09 -15.55 -18.31
C TRP A 52 -12.55 -14.62 -19.42
N GLY A 53 -13.04 -14.75 -20.64
CA GLY A 53 -12.74 -13.82 -21.72
C GLY A 53 -13.22 -12.41 -21.36
N PRO A 54 -12.53 -11.35 -21.82
CA PRO A 54 -13.05 -9.99 -21.66
C PRO A 54 -14.43 -9.94 -22.31
N LEU A 55 -15.46 -9.62 -21.51
CA LEU A 55 -16.81 -9.39 -22.02
C LEU A 55 -16.70 -8.40 -23.18
N ARG A 56 -17.05 -8.84 -24.39
CA ARG A 56 -17.18 -7.90 -25.50
C ARG A 56 -18.20 -6.85 -25.06
N GLU A 57 -17.99 -5.59 -25.42
CA GLU A 57 -18.89 -4.50 -25.02
C GLU A 57 -20.36 -4.76 -25.45
N SER A 58 -20.55 -5.54 -26.52
CA SER A 58 -21.83 -6.06 -27.01
C SER A 58 -22.49 -7.13 -26.11
N ASP A 59 -21.69 -7.86 -25.34
CA ASP A 59 -22.11 -9.02 -24.53
C ASP A 59 -22.26 -8.63 -23.04
N ALA A 60 -21.88 -7.40 -22.70
CA ALA A 60 -22.10 -6.80 -21.40
C ALA A 60 -23.61 -6.55 -21.20
N VAL A 61 -24.32 -7.58 -20.77
CA VAL A 61 -25.71 -7.43 -20.31
C VAL A 61 -25.69 -6.42 -19.16
N PRO A 62 -26.37 -5.27 -19.29
CA PRO A 62 -26.38 -4.28 -18.24
C PRO A 62 -26.99 -4.92 -17.00
N MET A 63 -26.24 -4.89 -15.89
CA MET A 63 -26.67 -5.45 -14.61
C MET A 63 -28.14 -5.07 -14.33
N PRO A 64 -29.01 -6.02 -13.94
CA PRO A 64 -30.41 -5.72 -13.66
C PRO A 64 -30.55 -4.54 -12.70
N LEU A 65 -31.56 -3.69 -12.93
CA LEU A 65 -31.75 -2.46 -12.16
C LEU A 65 -31.88 -2.72 -10.66
N GLU A 66 -32.55 -3.81 -10.28
CA GLU A 66 -32.72 -4.21 -8.88
C GLU A 66 -31.39 -4.59 -8.23
N THR A 67 -30.52 -5.32 -8.94
CA THR A 67 -29.16 -5.62 -8.47
C THR A 67 -28.35 -4.34 -8.32
N ARG A 68 -28.43 -3.39 -9.27
CA ARG A 68 -27.74 -2.10 -9.12
C ARG A 68 -28.19 -1.31 -7.89
N LYS A 69 -29.50 -1.30 -7.59
CA LYS A 69 -30.06 -0.67 -6.39
C LYS A 69 -29.57 -1.35 -5.11
N GLN A 70 -29.56 -2.69 -5.08
CA GLN A 70 -29.03 -3.46 -3.95
C GLN A 70 -27.56 -3.15 -3.70
N TRP A 71 -26.73 -3.12 -4.75
CA TRP A 71 -25.32 -2.77 -4.64
C TRP A 71 -25.09 -1.32 -4.23
N ALA A 72 -25.95 -0.39 -4.67
CA ALA A 72 -25.89 1.01 -4.23
C ALA A 72 -26.27 1.15 -2.74
N ALA A 73 -27.29 0.42 -2.29
CA ALA A 73 -27.70 0.37 -0.89
C ALA A 73 -26.61 -0.25 0.00
N LEU A 74 -26.03 -1.38 -0.41
CA LEU A 74 -24.90 -2.01 0.28
C LEU A 74 -23.70 -1.08 0.34
N ARG A 75 -23.34 -0.38 -0.76
CA ARG A 75 -22.26 0.63 -0.72
C ARG A 75 -22.55 1.77 0.24
N LYS A 76 -23.80 2.24 0.31
CA LYS A 76 -24.22 3.30 1.24
C LYS A 76 -24.15 2.81 2.69
N GLU A 77 -24.56 1.57 2.94
CA GLU A 77 -24.52 0.93 4.26
C GLU A 77 -23.07 0.68 4.70
N TYR A 78 -22.22 0.12 3.83
CA TYR A 78 -20.78 0.01 4.07
C TYR A 78 -20.14 1.37 4.33
N ARG A 79 -20.51 2.41 3.58
CA ARG A 79 -20.01 3.79 3.80
C ARG A 79 -20.43 4.35 5.15
N LYS A 80 -21.64 4.01 5.60
CA LYS A 80 -22.20 4.43 6.89
C LYS A 80 -21.56 3.67 8.06
N GLN A 81 -21.32 2.37 7.89
CA GLN A 81 -20.58 1.52 8.84
C GLN A 81 -19.11 1.90 8.89
N SER A 82 -18.53 2.31 7.78
CA SER A 82 -17.21 2.94 7.72
C SER A 82 -17.23 4.39 8.20
N GLY A 83 -18.09 4.72 9.18
CA GLY A 83 -18.36 6.06 9.73
C GLY A 83 -17.17 6.81 10.35
N ARG A 84 -15.93 6.37 10.09
CA ARG A 84 -14.67 7.10 10.27
C ARG A 84 -13.76 6.87 9.07
N GLY A 85 -14.21 7.30 7.89
CA GLY A 85 -13.45 7.23 6.65
C GLY A 85 -12.02 7.74 6.83
N TYR A 86 -11.06 6.88 6.49
CA TYR A 86 -9.62 6.98 6.77
C TYR A 86 -9.29 6.70 8.25
N ILE A 87 -8.86 5.46 8.55
CA ILE A 87 -7.99 5.22 9.71
C ILE A 87 -6.78 6.10 9.47
N ASP A 88 -6.68 7.21 10.20
CA ASP A 88 -5.53 8.08 10.13
C ASP A 88 -4.36 7.33 10.75
N ALA A 89 -3.60 6.64 9.90
CA ALA A 89 -2.49 5.80 10.30
C ALA A 89 -1.51 6.61 11.16
N GLU A 90 -1.31 7.90 10.86
CA GLU A 90 -0.43 8.74 11.67
C GLU A 90 -1.02 8.99 13.07
N ASN A 91 -2.33 9.18 13.18
CA ASN A 91 -3.00 9.31 14.48
C ASN A 91 -2.94 8.01 15.28
N GLN A 92 -3.16 6.87 14.63
CA GLN A 92 -3.08 5.56 15.27
C GLN A 92 -1.66 5.27 15.77
N GLU A 93 -0.65 5.51 14.94
CA GLU A 93 0.76 5.35 15.32
C GLU A 93 1.14 6.31 16.47
N TRP A 94 0.65 7.54 16.43
CA TRP A 94 0.85 8.50 17.51
C TRP A 94 0.29 7.98 18.84
N PHE A 95 -0.97 7.56 18.86
CA PHE A 95 -1.64 7.05 20.06
C PHE A 95 -1.19 5.63 20.48
N SER A 96 -0.46 4.90 19.63
CA SER A 96 0.15 3.63 20.02
C SER A 96 1.31 3.79 21.01
N LEU A 97 1.90 4.99 21.08
CA LEU A 97 3.00 5.29 21.98
C LEU A 97 2.49 5.63 23.40
N PRO A 98 3.18 5.15 24.46
CA PRO A 98 2.97 5.62 25.82
C PRO A 98 2.94 7.14 25.92
N GLU A 99 2.10 7.67 26.80
CA GLU A 99 1.87 9.10 26.97
C GLU A 99 3.19 9.85 27.27
N GLU A 100 4.02 9.25 28.11
CA GLU A 100 5.31 9.79 28.53
C GLU A 100 6.27 9.94 27.33
N LEU A 101 6.28 8.95 26.43
CA LEU A 101 7.11 9.01 25.22
C LEU A 101 6.61 10.09 24.25
N ARG A 102 5.28 10.25 24.13
CA ARG A 102 4.71 11.36 23.35
C ARG A 102 5.11 12.71 23.92
N MET A 103 5.08 12.89 25.25
CA MET A 103 5.56 14.12 25.92
C MET A 103 7.03 14.41 25.60
N VAL A 104 7.90 13.39 25.72
CA VAL A 104 9.33 13.54 25.42
C VAL A 104 9.56 13.94 23.97
N ILE A 105 8.81 13.37 23.03
CA ILE A 105 8.91 13.72 21.61
C ILE A 105 8.47 15.18 21.38
N LEU A 106 7.38 15.64 22.01
CA LEU A 106 6.92 17.03 21.89
C LEU A 106 7.95 18.03 22.44
N LEU A 107 8.60 17.70 23.56
CA LEU A 107 9.69 18.48 24.13
C LEU A 107 10.89 18.57 23.17
N LEU A 108 11.31 17.44 22.60
CA LEU A 108 12.40 17.39 21.60
C LEU A 108 12.05 18.16 20.32
N ALA A 109 10.78 18.17 19.94
CA ALA A 109 10.25 18.91 18.80
C ALA A 109 10.09 20.41 19.08
N GLN A 110 10.35 20.87 20.32
CA GLN A 110 10.19 22.26 20.75
C GLN A 110 8.79 22.81 20.51
N VAL A 111 7.75 21.98 20.64
CA VAL A 111 6.35 22.41 20.52
C VAL A 111 5.97 23.13 21.81
N SER A 112 5.57 24.40 21.71
CA SER A 112 5.16 25.23 22.84
C SER A 112 3.71 24.99 23.25
N GLY A 113 3.43 24.91 24.55
CA GLY A 113 2.08 24.85 25.09
C GLY A 113 1.97 23.96 26.33
N ASN A 114 0.73 23.66 26.72
CA ASN A 114 0.47 22.71 27.81
C ASN A 114 0.65 21.27 27.30
N LEU A 115 1.68 20.57 27.79
CA LEU A 115 2.06 19.25 27.28
C LEU A 115 0.95 18.18 27.41
N PRO A 116 0.25 18.03 28.54
CA PRO A 116 -0.85 17.06 28.67
C PRO A 116 -1.93 17.27 27.61
N ASP A 117 -2.32 18.52 27.34
CA ASP A 117 -3.33 18.83 26.32
C ASP A 117 -2.82 18.49 24.91
N LEU A 118 -1.55 18.79 24.63
CA LEU A 118 -0.94 18.54 23.32
C LEU A 118 -0.78 17.05 23.03
N VAL A 119 -0.55 16.21 24.05
CA VAL A 119 -0.37 14.77 23.88
C VAL A 119 -1.69 14.07 23.54
N GLY A 120 -2.79 14.52 24.15
CA GLY A 120 -4.14 14.01 23.91
C GLY A 120 -4.77 14.51 22.61
N ARG A 121 -4.18 15.53 21.98
CA ARG A 121 -4.70 16.16 20.77
C ARG A 121 -4.66 15.21 19.57
N ASP A 122 -5.71 15.25 18.75
CA ASP A 122 -5.74 14.52 17.49
C ASP A 122 -4.65 15.02 16.53
N TRP A 123 -4.02 14.10 15.82
CA TRP A 123 -2.92 14.39 14.90
C TRP A 123 -3.31 15.38 13.79
N ARG A 124 -4.58 15.38 13.38
CA ARG A 124 -5.14 16.30 12.37
C ARG A 124 -5.22 17.74 12.84
N GLU A 125 -5.39 17.95 14.14
CA GLU A 125 -5.44 19.27 14.74
C GLU A 125 -4.04 19.87 14.91
N THR A 126 -3.00 19.06 14.72
CA THR A 126 -1.61 19.52 14.77
C THR A 126 -1.24 20.23 13.46
N PRO A 127 -0.83 21.52 13.51
CA PRO A 127 -0.39 22.26 12.34
C PRO A 127 0.71 21.54 11.54
N PRO A 128 0.74 21.66 10.21
CA PRO A 128 1.79 21.07 9.36
C PRO A 128 3.25 21.33 9.83
N PRO A 129 3.65 22.54 10.26
CA PRO A 129 5.03 22.76 10.74
C PRO A 129 5.34 21.99 12.03
N GLU A 130 4.40 21.92 12.97
CA GLU A 130 4.55 21.13 14.21
C GLU A 130 4.66 19.64 13.89
N ARG A 131 3.83 19.12 12.98
CA ARG A 131 3.93 17.71 12.53
C ARG A 131 5.30 17.40 11.94
N ALA A 132 5.87 18.33 11.16
CA ALA A 132 7.21 18.17 10.61
C ALA A 132 8.28 18.13 11.70
N ALA A 133 8.20 19.02 12.69
CA ALA A 133 9.09 19.06 13.84
C ALA A 133 9.02 17.77 14.69
N ILE A 134 7.80 17.30 14.98
CA ILE A 134 7.56 16.04 15.70
C ILE A 134 8.21 14.88 14.95
N LYS A 135 7.93 14.74 13.64
CA LYS A 135 8.55 13.67 12.83
C LYS A 135 10.07 13.79 12.76
N ALA A 136 10.63 14.99 12.75
CA ALA A 136 12.09 15.20 12.79
C ALA A 136 12.68 14.75 14.15
N ALA A 137 12.04 15.11 15.25
CA ALA A 137 12.41 14.67 16.59
C ALA A 137 12.34 13.15 16.74
N THR A 138 11.27 12.50 16.27
CA THR A 138 11.14 11.03 16.30
C THR A 138 12.26 10.34 15.51
N ARG A 139 12.61 10.86 14.31
CA ARG A 139 13.73 10.31 13.53
C ARG A 139 15.07 10.49 14.23
N SER A 140 15.28 11.64 14.90
CA SER A 140 16.48 11.89 15.71
C SER A 140 16.58 10.90 16.87
N LEU A 141 15.48 10.68 17.60
CA LEU A 141 15.42 9.72 18.70
C LEU A 141 15.72 8.30 18.23
N LYS A 142 15.10 7.87 17.12
CA LYS A 142 15.38 6.57 16.50
C LYS A 142 16.87 6.41 16.19
N ARG A 143 17.52 7.43 15.61
CA ARG A 143 18.95 7.40 15.25
C ARG A 143 19.86 7.17 16.46
N HIS A 144 19.48 7.66 17.65
CA HIS A 144 20.30 7.57 18.86
C HIS A 144 19.87 6.47 19.82
N SER A 145 18.73 5.81 19.58
CA SER A 145 18.17 4.74 20.41
C SER A 145 19.17 3.61 20.70
N GLY A 146 19.97 3.19 19.72
CA GLY A 146 21.00 2.16 19.91
C GLY A 146 22.07 2.54 20.94
N ARG A 147 22.43 3.83 21.04
CA ARG A 147 23.37 4.32 22.06
C ARG A 147 22.74 4.35 23.45
N LEU A 148 21.43 4.63 23.53
CA LEU A 148 20.69 4.56 24.80
C LEU A 148 20.60 3.13 25.31
N VAL A 149 20.34 2.17 24.41
CA VAL A 149 20.37 0.74 24.76
C VAL A 149 21.76 0.33 25.22
N ALA A 150 22.81 0.71 24.49
CA ALA A 150 24.19 0.43 24.90
C ALA A 150 24.50 1.02 26.30
N LEU A 151 24.09 2.26 26.55
CA LEU A 151 24.24 2.92 27.84
C LEU A 151 23.52 2.17 28.97
N ALA A 152 22.26 1.76 28.73
CA ALA A 152 21.46 1.01 29.71
C ALA A 152 21.94 -0.42 29.94
N SER A 153 22.74 -0.97 29.02
CA SER A 153 23.31 -2.32 29.11
C SER A 153 24.70 -2.39 29.75
N LEU A 154 25.32 -1.23 30.05
CA LEU A 154 26.56 -1.17 30.80
C LEU A 154 26.25 -1.44 32.28
N TRP A 155 26.66 -2.61 32.76
CA TRP A 155 26.62 -3.03 34.15
C TRP A 155 27.98 -2.83 34.81
#